data_AF-A0A2N2Y540-F1
#
_entry.id   AF-A0A2N2Y540-F1
#
_cell.length_a   1.000
_cell.length_b   1.000
_cell.length_c   1.000
_cell.angle_alpha   90.00
_cell.angle_beta   90.00
_cell.angle_gamma   90.00
#
_symmetry.space_group_name_H-M   'P 1'
#
loop_
_entity.id
_entity.type
_entity.pdbx_description
1 polymer ?
#
loop_
_entity_poly.entity_id
_entity_poly.type
_entity_poly.pdbx_seq_one_letter_code
_entity_poly.pdbx_strand_id
1 'polypeptide(L)'
;RTNQVELKLDEGTWITGDGLLLATGFDLFDAHRKEEYGYGIYDNVYTQAEVEQMFENGRIENRSGKIPQSIAFLHCVGSRDQKVGVSYCSKVCCVTGVKQAIEMREKLPDAIIYNFYMDLRMFGQGFEELYHDAQEKYNIRFIRGRISEAAENQQGKVIIKAEDTLTARPLKLTVDMLILLCGMQPSKHTANLADTFGFTTGPDGFLKPLGPSQNTFRTRHPHVMLAGACTGPATLTEAIQAGRSASLALYEQLFNIIN
;
A
#
# COMPACT_ATOMS: atom_id res chain seq x y z
N ARG A 1 4.40 28.20 -31.92
CA ARG A 1 3.54 27.75 -30.81
C ARG A 1 3.43 26.23 -30.93
N THR A 2 4.40 25.51 -30.38
CA THR A 2 4.66 24.07 -30.69
C THR A 2 4.89 23.24 -29.42
N ASN A 3 4.49 23.76 -28.26
CA ASN A 3 4.86 23.19 -26.95
C ASN A 3 3.64 22.76 -26.11
N GLN A 4 2.51 22.46 -26.74
CA GLN A 4 1.36 21.90 -26.03
C GLN A 4 1.53 20.39 -25.87
N VAL A 5 1.10 19.88 -24.73
CA VAL A 5 0.97 18.45 -24.46
C VAL A 5 -0.40 18.02 -24.96
N GLU A 6 -0.43 17.01 -25.81
CA GLU A 6 -1.64 16.42 -26.35
C GLU A 6 -1.84 15.02 -25.76
N LEU A 7 -3.07 14.73 -25.33
CA LEU A 7 -3.47 13.46 -24.76
C LEU A 7 -4.70 12.95 -25.49
N LYS A 8 -4.64 11.71 -25.96
CA LYS A 8 -5.79 11.01 -26.50
C LYS A 8 -6.43 10.18 -25.39
N LEU A 9 -7.71 10.42 -25.12
CA LEU A 9 -8.51 9.61 -24.21
C LEU A 9 -8.91 8.28 -24.88
N ASP A 10 -9.31 7.30 -24.08
CA ASP A 10 -9.76 5.98 -24.55
C ASP A 10 -10.96 6.07 -25.51
N GLU A 11 -11.85 7.02 -25.28
CA GLU A 11 -13.01 7.34 -26.14
C GLU A 11 -12.63 8.02 -27.47
N GLY A 12 -11.35 8.34 -27.68
CA GLY A 12 -10.82 8.93 -28.91
C GLY A 12 -10.74 10.47 -28.91
N THR A 13 -11.27 11.12 -27.89
CA THR A 13 -11.19 12.58 -27.69
C THR A 13 -9.75 13.02 -27.44
N TRP A 14 -9.34 14.14 -28.05
CA TRP A 14 -8.05 14.76 -27.76
C TRP A 14 -8.21 15.91 -26.76
N ILE A 15 -7.35 15.92 -25.75
CA ILE A 15 -7.18 17.03 -24.81
C ILE A 15 -5.82 17.66 -25.07
N THR A 16 -5.79 18.98 -25.21
CA THR A 16 -4.58 19.77 -25.36
C THR A 16 -4.39 20.67 -24.15
N GLY A 17 -3.17 20.74 -23.61
CA GLY A 17 -2.83 21.63 -22.51
C GLY A 17 -1.40 22.14 -22.59
N ASP A 18 -1.10 23.25 -21.95
CA ASP A 18 0.27 23.80 -21.94
C ASP A 18 1.22 23.02 -21.02
N GLY A 19 0.68 22.20 -20.11
CA GLY A 19 1.44 21.30 -19.26
C GLY A 19 0.61 20.14 -18.73
N LEU A 20 1.30 19.08 -18.30
CA LEU A 20 0.70 17.85 -17.80
C LEU A 20 1.34 17.47 -16.46
N LEU A 21 0.51 17.20 -15.45
CA LEU A 21 0.92 16.62 -14.18
C LEU A 21 0.38 15.20 -14.06
N LEU A 22 1.27 14.22 -14.03
CA LEU A 22 0.92 12.82 -13.82
C LEU A 22 0.85 12.51 -12.32
N ALA A 23 -0.35 12.23 -11.86
CA ALA A 23 -0.64 11.83 -10.47
C ALA A 23 -1.46 10.54 -10.44
N THR A 24 -1.13 9.59 -11.31
CA THR A 24 -1.88 8.35 -11.56
C THR A 24 -1.80 7.31 -10.43
N GLY A 25 -1.05 7.60 -9.36
CA GLY A 25 -1.03 6.80 -8.14
C GLY A 25 -0.42 5.41 -8.33
N PHE A 26 -1.02 4.44 -7.65
CA PHE A 26 -0.56 3.06 -7.54
C PHE A 26 -1.77 2.10 -7.57
N ASP A 27 -1.51 0.83 -7.88
CA ASP A 27 -2.48 -0.24 -7.65
C ASP A 27 -2.05 -1.07 -6.42
N LEU A 28 -2.99 -1.70 -5.73
CA LEU A 28 -2.66 -2.66 -4.68
C LEU A 28 -2.12 -3.95 -5.28
N PHE A 29 -1.13 -4.55 -4.64
CA PHE A 29 -0.60 -5.86 -4.99
C PHE A 29 -1.73 -6.90 -4.96
N ASP A 30 -1.79 -7.72 -6.01
CA ASP A 30 -2.76 -8.82 -6.11
C ASP A 30 -2.37 -9.98 -5.19
N ALA A 31 -3.10 -10.12 -4.07
CA ALA A 31 -2.86 -11.14 -3.07
C ALA A 31 -3.01 -12.58 -3.57
N HIS A 32 -3.73 -12.83 -4.68
CA HIS A 32 -3.82 -14.18 -5.28
C HIS A 32 -2.45 -14.73 -5.71
N ARG A 33 -1.47 -13.85 -5.98
CA ARG A 33 -0.10 -14.23 -6.31
C ARG A 33 0.67 -14.83 -5.12
N LYS A 34 0.10 -14.79 -3.92
CA LYS A 34 0.62 -15.38 -2.68
C LYS A 34 -0.32 -16.50 -2.23
N GLU A 35 -0.39 -17.56 -3.04
CA GLU A 35 -1.26 -18.72 -2.82
C GLU A 35 -1.11 -19.31 -1.42
N GLU A 36 0.10 -19.25 -0.84
CA GLU A 36 0.35 -19.75 0.51
C GLU A 36 -0.43 -19.02 1.61
N TYR A 37 -0.99 -17.84 1.33
CA TYR A 37 -1.83 -17.09 2.26
C TYR A 37 -3.33 -17.34 2.06
N GLY A 38 -3.72 -18.03 0.97
CA GLY A 38 -5.09 -18.49 0.74
C GLY A 38 -6.11 -17.40 0.40
N TYR A 39 -5.67 -16.23 -0.08
CA TYR A 39 -6.59 -15.21 -0.56
C TYR A 39 -7.37 -15.71 -1.79
N GLY A 40 -8.70 -15.59 -1.75
CA GLY A 40 -9.60 -16.15 -2.79
C GLY A 40 -9.79 -17.67 -2.72
N ILE A 41 -9.11 -18.36 -1.80
CA ILE A 41 -9.25 -19.81 -1.57
C ILE A 41 -9.99 -20.07 -0.25
N TYR A 42 -9.60 -19.37 0.81
CA TYR A 42 -10.25 -19.45 2.12
C TYR A 42 -11.18 -18.26 2.31
N ASP A 43 -12.32 -18.52 2.96
CA ASP A 43 -13.38 -17.53 3.08
C ASP A 43 -12.91 -16.32 3.89
N ASN A 44 -12.20 -16.58 4.99
CA ASN A 44 -11.89 -15.57 6.00
C ASN A 44 -10.48 -14.96 5.86
N VAL A 45 -9.99 -14.85 4.62
CA VAL A 45 -8.77 -14.10 4.27
C VAL A 45 -9.17 -12.86 3.47
N TYR A 46 -8.76 -11.70 3.97
CA TYR A 46 -9.13 -10.39 3.44
C TYR A 46 -7.88 -9.55 3.17
N THR A 47 -7.99 -8.57 2.31
CA THR A 47 -7.03 -7.48 2.16
C THR A 47 -7.37 -6.34 3.09
N GLN A 48 -6.39 -5.47 3.35
CA GLN A 48 -6.61 -4.25 4.10
C GLN A 48 -7.63 -3.30 3.45
N ALA A 49 -7.82 -3.37 2.12
CA ALA A 49 -8.78 -2.53 1.42
C ALA A 49 -10.24 -3.01 1.65
N GLU A 50 -10.46 -4.32 1.67
CA GLU A 50 -11.75 -4.90 2.05
C GLU A 50 -12.10 -4.58 3.52
N VAL A 51 -11.10 -4.48 4.38
CA VAL A 51 -11.27 -4.04 5.77
C VAL A 51 -11.71 -2.57 5.86
N GLU A 52 -11.15 -1.67 5.04
CA GLU A 52 -11.64 -0.28 5.01
C GLU A 52 -13.13 -0.23 4.58
N GLN A 53 -13.55 -1.08 3.63
CA GLN A 53 -14.97 -1.18 3.27
C GLN A 53 -15.84 -1.67 4.45
N MET A 54 -15.34 -2.58 5.29
CA MET A 54 -16.05 -2.99 6.51
C MET A 54 -16.19 -1.83 7.49
N PHE A 55 -15.17 -0.99 7.64
CA PHE A 55 -15.21 0.20 8.49
C PHE A 55 -16.20 1.23 7.97
N GLU A 56 -16.20 1.51 6.67
CA GLU A 56 -17.13 2.44 6.02
C GLU A 56 -18.58 1.99 6.20
N ASN A 57 -18.84 0.68 6.04
CA ASN A 57 -20.17 0.10 6.22
C ASN A 57 -20.56 -0.10 7.69
N GLY A 58 -19.64 0.11 8.63
CA GLY A 58 -19.87 -0.08 10.07
C GLY A 58 -20.12 -1.53 10.49
N ARG A 59 -19.81 -2.52 9.63
CA ARG A 59 -20.13 -3.94 9.86
C ARG A 59 -18.88 -4.80 9.70
N ILE A 60 -18.28 -5.19 10.83
CA ILE A 60 -17.11 -6.07 10.88
C ILE A 60 -17.57 -7.49 11.16
N GLU A 61 -17.74 -8.25 10.10
CA GLU A 61 -18.12 -9.65 10.14
C GLU A 61 -17.25 -10.46 9.19
N ASN A 62 -17.03 -11.72 9.56
CA ASN A 62 -16.41 -12.70 8.68
C ASN A 62 -17.39 -13.13 7.56
N ARG A 63 -16.99 -13.96 6.60
CA ARG A 63 -17.83 -14.33 5.44
C ARG A 63 -19.13 -15.03 5.85
N SER A 64 -19.13 -15.69 7.01
CA SER A 64 -20.31 -16.35 7.57
C SER A 64 -21.23 -15.40 8.35
N GLY A 65 -20.97 -14.09 8.34
CA GLY A 65 -21.75 -13.08 9.06
C GLY A 65 -21.52 -13.07 10.57
N LYS A 66 -20.43 -13.66 11.05
CA LYS A 66 -20.10 -13.72 12.48
C LYS A 66 -19.07 -12.65 12.85
N ILE A 67 -19.24 -12.09 14.04
CA ILE A 67 -18.27 -11.16 14.61
C ILE A 67 -16.98 -11.91 14.95
N PRO A 68 -15.82 -11.56 14.36
CA PRO A 68 -14.56 -12.23 14.62
C PRO A 68 -14.08 -11.96 16.05
N GLN A 69 -13.57 -12.99 16.73
CA GLN A 69 -13.01 -12.90 18.09
C GLN A 69 -11.47 -12.91 18.06
N SER A 70 -10.88 -13.28 16.92
CA SER A 70 -9.45 -13.35 16.74
C SER A 70 -9.07 -12.93 15.31
N ILE A 71 -8.15 -11.96 15.20
CA ILE A 71 -7.80 -11.32 13.93
C ILE A 71 -6.28 -11.27 13.83
N ALA A 72 -5.72 -11.67 12.69
CA ALA A 72 -4.30 -11.52 12.39
C ALA A 72 -4.09 -10.60 11.20
N PHE A 73 -3.17 -9.64 11.33
CA PHE A 73 -2.66 -8.82 10.24
C PHE A 73 -1.30 -9.36 9.79
N LEU A 74 -1.13 -9.60 8.49
CA LEU A 74 0.14 -9.99 7.88
C LEU A 74 0.74 -8.80 7.14
N HIS A 75 1.90 -8.35 7.59
CA HIS A 75 2.66 -7.29 6.95
C HIS A 75 3.44 -7.80 5.73
N CYS A 76 3.84 -6.88 4.85
CA CYS A 76 4.70 -7.14 3.69
C CYS A 76 4.12 -8.13 2.66
N VAL A 77 2.80 -8.18 2.48
CA VAL A 77 2.20 -9.00 1.43
C VAL A 77 2.47 -8.33 0.08
N GLY A 78 3.24 -8.99 -0.78
CA GLY A 78 3.68 -8.40 -2.05
C GLY A 78 4.68 -7.26 -1.89
N SER A 79 5.49 -7.27 -0.84
CA SER A 79 6.57 -6.31 -0.63
C SER A 79 7.73 -6.98 0.08
N ARG A 80 8.97 -6.55 -0.23
CA ARG A 80 10.18 -7.18 0.30
C ARG A 80 10.17 -8.70 0.05
N ASP A 81 9.66 -9.10 -1.10
CA ASP A 81 9.49 -10.48 -1.52
C ASP A 81 10.02 -10.68 -2.95
N GLN A 82 11.22 -11.26 -3.02
CA GLN A 82 11.90 -11.60 -4.27
C GLN A 82 11.12 -12.63 -5.10
N LYS A 83 10.32 -13.51 -4.49
CA LYS A 83 9.56 -14.56 -5.22
C LYS A 83 8.51 -13.98 -6.15
N VAL A 84 7.99 -12.79 -5.84
CA VAL A 84 7.01 -12.07 -6.65
C VAL A 84 7.63 -10.89 -7.42
N GLY A 85 8.96 -10.79 -7.43
CA GLY A 85 9.71 -9.73 -8.11
C GLY A 85 9.63 -8.36 -7.43
N VAL A 86 9.18 -8.28 -6.18
CA VAL A 86 8.99 -7.01 -5.46
C VAL A 86 9.98 -6.90 -4.30
N SER A 87 11.17 -6.36 -4.57
CA SER A 87 12.24 -6.24 -3.57
C SER A 87 12.07 -5.04 -2.62
N TYR A 88 11.30 -4.04 -3.01
CA TYR A 88 11.14 -2.79 -2.27
C TYR A 88 10.09 -2.89 -1.15
N CYS A 89 10.11 -1.90 -0.25
CA CYS A 89 9.10 -1.74 0.81
C CYS A 89 7.98 -0.83 0.32
N SER A 90 6.72 -1.19 0.57
CA SER A 90 5.55 -0.36 0.23
C SER A 90 5.27 0.79 1.19
N LYS A 91 6.21 1.08 2.10
CA LYS A 91 6.28 2.28 2.94
C LYS A 91 5.18 2.44 4.00
N VAL A 92 3.91 2.34 3.63
CA VAL A 92 2.75 2.67 4.46
C VAL A 92 2.13 1.46 5.18
N CYS A 93 2.38 0.24 4.71
CA CYS A 93 1.69 -0.96 5.19
C CYS A 93 1.83 -1.20 6.70
N CYS A 94 2.98 -0.84 7.31
CA CYS A 94 3.15 -0.96 8.76
C CYS A 94 2.21 -0.03 9.53
N VAL A 95 2.19 1.25 9.16
CA VAL A 95 1.35 2.26 9.80
C VAL A 95 -0.13 1.95 9.57
N THR A 96 -0.51 1.57 8.35
CA THR A 96 -1.87 1.12 8.03
C THR A 96 -2.27 -0.08 8.89
N GLY A 97 -1.42 -1.09 9.02
CA GLY A 97 -1.68 -2.26 9.84
C GLY A 97 -1.93 -1.92 11.31
N VAL A 98 -1.10 -1.03 11.89
CA VAL A 98 -1.27 -0.57 13.27
C VAL A 98 -2.57 0.24 13.44
N LYS A 99 -2.85 1.18 12.52
CA LYS A 99 -4.09 1.99 12.54
C LYS A 99 -5.34 1.09 12.45
N GLN A 100 -5.37 0.17 11.49
CA GLN A 100 -6.51 -0.74 11.32
C GLN A 100 -6.66 -1.70 12.50
N ALA A 101 -5.56 -2.15 13.11
CA ALA A 101 -5.60 -2.97 14.29
C ALA A 101 -6.20 -2.22 15.50
N ILE A 102 -5.86 -0.94 15.69
CA ILE A 102 -6.49 -0.08 16.71
C ILE A 102 -7.98 0.08 16.43
N GLU A 103 -8.35 0.44 15.21
CA GLU A 103 -9.77 0.66 14.85
C GLU A 103 -10.60 -0.63 14.99
N MET A 104 -10.03 -1.79 14.62
CA MET A 104 -10.63 -3.10 14.90
C MET A 104 -10.83 -3.32 16.39
N ARG A 105 -9.85 -2.99 17.24
CA ARG A 105 -9.94 -3.15 18.70
C ARG A 105 -11.02 -2.26 19.31
N GLU A 106 -11.14 -1.02 18.83
CA GLU A 106 -12.15 -0.07 19.29
C GLU A 106 -13.57 -0.53 18.95
N LYS A 107 -13.76 -1.08 17.74
CA LYS A 107 -15.05 -1.59 17.30
C LYS A 107 -15.36 -2.98 17.86
N LEU A 108 -14.34 -3.77 18.17
CA LEU A 108 -14.43 -5.14 18.73
C LEU A 108 -13.61 -5.25 20.04
N PRO A 109 -14.12 -4.73 21.18
CA PRO A 109 -13.38 -4.63 22.43
C PRO A 109 -12.98 -5.95 23.09
N ASP A 110 -13.49 -7.08 22.60
CA ASP A 110 -13.16 -8.42 23.10
C ASP A 110 -12.26 -9.20 22.13
N ALA A 111 -12.07 -8.71 20.90
CA ALA A 111 -11.28 -9.40 19.89
C ALA A 111 -9.79 -9.35 20.23
N ILE A 112 -9.11 -10.48 20.03
CA ILE A 112 -7.65 -10.60 20.15
C ILE A 112 -7.03 -10.30 18.78
N ILE A 113 -6.14 -9.32 18.74
CA ILE A 113 -5.53 -8.85 17.49
C ILE A 113 -4.03 -9.13 17.48
N TYR A 114 -3.55 -9.73 16.40
CA TYR A 114 -2.15 -10.08 16.16
C TYR A 114 -1.61 -9.35 14.94
N ASN A 115 -0.37 -8.87 15.00
CA ASN A 115 0.37 -8.30 13.89
C ASN A 115 1.62 -9.13 13.62
N PHE A 116 1.68 -9.79 12.47
CA PHE A 116 2.82 -10.57 12.00
C PHE A 116 3.72 -9.71 11.11
N TYR A 117 4.95 -9.45 11.56
CA TYR A 117 5.85 -8.52 10.91
C TYR A 117 7.30 -9.03 10.84
N MET A 118 8.10 -8.47 9.93
CA MET A 118 9.55 -8.65 9.92
C MET A 118 10.24 -7.51 10.67
N ASP A 119 9.93 -6.28 10.24
CA ASP A 119 10.30 -5.02 10.89
C ASP A 119 9.07 -4.11 10.89
N LEU A 120 8.85 -3.37 11.98
CA LEU A 120 7.86 -2.30 12.01
C LEU A 120 8.53 -1.02 11.56
N ARG A 121 8.05 -0.45 10.45
CA ARG A 121 8.58 0.78 9.87
C ARG A 121 7.63 1.93 10.14
N MET A 122 7.66 2.43 11.36
CA MET A 122 6.80 3.52 11.88
C MET A 122 7.50 4.88 11.76
N PHE A 123 8.11 5.18 10.60
CA PHE A 123 8.86 6.42 10.40
C PHE A 123 7.91 7.58 10.07
N GLY A 124 8.05 8.68 10.80
CA GLY A 124 7.17 9.85 10.69
C GLY A 124 6.77 10.33 12.08
N GLN A 125 6.38 11.61 12.18
CA GLN A 125 5.95 12.18 13.45
C GLN A 125 4.67 11.50 13.93
N GLY A 126 4.64 10.98 15.15
CA GLY A 126 3.46 10.38 15.77
C GLY A 126 3.28 8.89 15.48
N PHE A 127 4.06 8.27 14.59
CA PHE A 127 3.86 6.87 14.21
C PHE A 127 4.49 5.88 15.20
N GLU A 128 5.58 6.24 15.86
CA GLU A 128 6.13 5.41 16.95
C GLU A 128 5.18 5.43 18.15
N GLU A 129 4.64 6.60 18.48
CA GLU A 129 3.63 6.79 19.52
C GLU A 129 2.36 5.99 19.22
N LEU A 130 1.92 5.95 17.96
CA LEU A 130 0.80 5.10 17.53
C LEU A 130 1.08 3.61 17.77
N TYR A 131 2.32 3.16 17.53
CA TYR A 131 2.74 1.79 17.82
C TYR A 131 2.79 1.48 19.33
N HIS A 132 3.26 2.42 20.14
CA HIS A 132 3.20 2.30 21.60
C HIS A 132 1.76 2.22 22.10
N ASP A 133 0.90 3.12 21.64
CA ASP A 133 -0.52 3.14 21.98
C ASP A 133 -1.21 1.82 21.61
N ALA A 134 -0.91 1.28 20.42
CA ALA A 134 -1.43 -0.01 19.98
C ALA A 134 -1.14 -1.15 20.99
N GLN A 135 0.05 -1.16 21.58
CA GLN A 135 0.43 -2.15 22.58
C GLN A 135 -0.18 -1.85 23.95
N GLU A 136 0.03 -0.65 24.47
CA GLU A 136 -0.25 -0.31 25.86
C GLU A 136 -1.74 -0.06 26.12
N LYS A 137 -2.41 0.65 25.22
CA LYS A 137 -3.82 1.04 25.36
C LYS A 137 -4.77 0.02 24.76
N TYR A 138 -4.37 -0.57 23.62
CA TYR A 138 -5.24 -1.44 22.83
C TYR A 138 -4.90 -2.93 22.98
N ASN A 139 -3.79 -3.28 23.64
CA ASN A 139 -3.35 -4.67 23.86
C ASN A 139 -3.20 -5.48 22.56
N ILE A 140 -2.77 -4.81 21.49
CA ILE A 140 -2.49 -5.44 20.19
C ILE A 140 -1.16 -6.19 20.31
N ARG A 141 -1.15 -7.45 19.85
CA ARG A 141 0.00 -8.35 19.99
C ARG A 141 0.84 -8.29 18.73
N PHE A 142 2.15 -8.09 18.88
CA PHE A 142 3.10 -8.05 17.77
C PHE A 142 3.97 -9.30 17.81
N ILE A 143 3.99 -10.05 16.71
CA ILE A 143 4.76 -11.28 16.55
C ILE A 143 5.77 -11.03 15.44
N ARG A 144 7.06 -11.07 15.79
CA ARG A 144 8.13 -10.91 14.81
C ARG A 144 8.33 -12.21 14.07
N GLY A 145 7.62 -12.36 12.97
CA GLY A 145 7.61 -13.55 12.13
C GLY A 145 6.82 -13.29 10.87
N ARG A 146 7.39 -13.66 9.72
CA ARG A 146 6.61 -13.74 8.48
C ARG A 146 5.86 -15.07 8.47
N ILE A 147 4.58 -15.03 8.15
CA ILE A 147 3.77 -16.25 7.98
C ILE A 147 4.36 -17.08 6.85
N SER A 148 4.54 -18.38 7.10
CA SER A 148 5.00 -19.32 6.08
C SER A 148 3.85 -19.76 5.17
N GLU A 149 2.73 -20.13 5.77
CA GLU A 149 1.51 -20.52 5.07
C GLU A 149 0.26 -20.38 5.97
N ALA A 150 -0.90 -20.33 5.33
CA ALA A 150 -2.22 -20.40 5.93
C ALA A 150 -2.96 -21.64 5.44
N ALA A 151 -3.84 -22.17 6.28
CA ALA A 151 -4.79 -23.22 5.96
C ALA A 151 -6.16 -22.88 6.55
N GLU A 152 -7.23 -23.49 6.06
CA GLU A 152 -8.56 -23.37 6.64
C GLU A 152 -8.96 -24.67 7.35
N ASN A 153 -9.59 -24.55 8.52
CA ASN A 153 -10.10 -25.70 9.26
C ASN A 153 -11.58 -25.98 8.90
N GLN A 154 -12.12 -27.11 9.38
CA GLN A 154 -13.51 -27.50 9.12
C GLN A 154 -14.56 -26.51 9.65
N GLN A 155 -14.18 -25.58 10.53
CA GLN A 155 -15.04 -24.53 11.08
C GLN A 155 -14.91 -23.20 10.31
N GLY A 156 -14.15 -23.16 9.21
CA GLY A 156 -13.87 -21.96 8.42
C GLY A 156 -12.86 -21.01 9.06
N LYS A 157 -12.16 -21.41 10.13
CA LYS A 157 -11.12 -20.57 10.75
C LYS A 157 -9.78 -20.73 10.05
N VAL A 158 -9.01 -19.65 9.99
CA VAL A 158 -7.69 -19.62 9.36
C VAL A 158 -6.62 -20.08 10.35
N ILE A 159 -5.92 -21.16 10.02
CA ILE A 159 -4.75 -21.67 10.71
C ILE A 159 -3.51 -21.05 10.08
N ILE A 160 -2.78 -20.26 10.85
CA ILE A 160 -1.53 -19.61 10.48
C ILE A 160 -0.36 -20.47 10.99
N LYS A 161 0.62 -20.72 10.13
CA LYS A 161 1.93 -21.24 10.52
C LYS A 161 2.98 -20.16 10.33
N ALA A 162 3.80 -19.95 11.35
CA ALA A 162 4.87 -18.97 11.34
C ALA A 162 6.00 -19.41 12.29
N GLU A 163 7.08 -18.66 12.32
CA GLU A 163 8.08 -18.71 13.38
C GLU A 163 8.01 -17.40 14.15
N ASP A 164 7.94 -17.46 15.48
CA ASP A 164 8.26 -16.31 16.31
C ASP A 164 9.78 -16.23 16.46
N THR A 165 10.38 -15.31 15.72
CA THR A 165 11.84 -15.16 15.65
C THR A 165 12.45 -14.58 16.91
N LEU A 166 11.66 -13.96 17.80
CA LEU A 166 12.18 -13.47 19.09
C LEU A 166 12.38 -14.62 20.07
N THR A 167 11.53 -15.64 19.99
CA THR A 167 11.63 -16.84 20.83
C THR A 167 12.26 -18.04 20.11
N ALA A 168 12.52 -17.91 18.80
CA ALA A 168 13.01 -18.96 17.91
C ALA A 168 12.14 -20.23 17.96
N ARG A 169 10.81 -20.05 17.98
CA ARG A 169 9.85 -21.15 18.11
C ARG A 169 8.87 -21.18 16.94
N PRO A 170 8.54 -22.39 16.43
CA PRO A 170 7.43 -22.53 15.51
C PRO A 170 6.13 -22.17 16.23
N LEU A 171 5.30 -21.39 15.55
CA LEU A 171 3.99 -20.94 16.00
C LEU A 171 2.92 -21.48 15.06
N LYS A 172 1.89 -22.07 15.65
CA LYS A 172 0.63 -22.40 14.98
C LYS A 172 -0.50 -21.67 15.69
N LEU A 173 -1.13 -20.72 15.02
CA LEU A 173 -2.21 -19.89 15.56
C LEU A 173 -3.46 -20.11 14.73
N THR A 174 -4.63 -20.20 15.36
CA THR A 174 -5.92 -20.24 14.64
C THR A 174 -6.67 -18.94 14.92
N VAL A 175 -7.11 -18.26 13.86
CA VAL A 175 -7.82 -16.98 13.92
C VAL A 175 -9.11 -17.03 13.11
N ASP A 176 -10.06 -16.17 13.47
CA ASP A 176 -11.32 -16.04 12.74
C ASP A 176 -11.15 -15.24 11.44
N MET A 177 -10.17 -14.33 11.37
CA MET A 177 -9.84 -13.56 10.17
C MET A 177 -8.32 -13.38 10.02
N LEU A 178 -7.83 -13.52 8.79
CA LEU A 178 -6.49 -13.12 8.37
C LEU A 178 -6.61 -11.92 7.40
N ILE A 179 -5.92 -10.83 7.72
CA ILE A 179 -5.89 -9.59 6.94
C ILE A 179 -4.50 -9.44 6.33
N LEU A 180 -4.44 -9.33 5.01
CA LEU A 180 -3.23 -9.21 4.22
C LEU A 180 -2.96 -7.74 3.92
N LEU A 181 -1.87 -7.18 4.44
CA LEU A 181 -1.44 -5.81 4.15
C LEU A 181 -0.68 -5.79 2.82
N CYS A 182 -1.44 -5.70 1.73
CA CYS A 182 -0.96 -5.72 0.35
C CYS A 182 -0.17 -4.45 0.01
N GLY A 183 0.98 -4.63 -0.63
CA GLY A 183 1.88 -3.56 -1.04
C GLY A 183 1.33 -2.67 -2.16
N MET A 184 2.02 -1.57 -2.41
CA MET A 184 1.80 -0.70 -3.56
C MET A 184 2.62 -1.23 -4.75
N GLN A 185 1.97 -1.33 -5.91
CA GLN A 185 2.61 -1.63 -7.18
C GLN A 185 2.33 -0.50 -8.18
N PRO A 186 3.20 -0.32 -9.21
CA PRO A 186 2.93 0.65 -10.26
C PRO A 186 1.54 0.43 -10.85
N SER A 187 0.76 1.50 -11.01
CA SER A 187 -0.57 1.35 -11.60
C SER A 187 -0.45 0.86 -13.04
N LYS A 188 -1.32 -0.06 -13.46
CA LYS A 188 -1.37 -0.55 -14.84
C LYS A 188 -1.52 0.59 -15.86
N HIS A 189 -2.26 1.64 -15.48
CA HIS A 189 -2.45 2.83 -16.31
C HIS A 189 -1.19 3.67 -16.42
N THR A 190 -0.37 3.72 -15.36
CA THR A 190 0.91 4.42 -15.36
C THR A 190 1.90 3.80 -16.35
N ALA A 191 1.91 2.47 -16.48
CA ALA A 191 2.75 1.77 -17.44
C ALA A 191 2.39 2.15 -18.90
N ASN A 192 1.10 2.17 -19.24
CA ASN A 192 0.64 2.57 -20.58
C ASN A 192 1.02 4.02 -20.92
N LEU A 193 0.96 4.93 -19.94
CA LEU A 193 1.39 6.31 -20.11
C LEU A 193 2.91 6.42 -20.27
N ALA A 194 3.69 5.57 -19.59
CA ALA A 194 5.14 5.55 -19.75
C ALA A 194 5.53 5.25 -21.20
N ASP A 195 4.89 4.26 -21.83
CA ASP A 195 5.12 3.92 -23.23
C ASP A 195 4.70 5.04 -24.18
N THR A 196 3.55 5.66 -23.93
CA THR A 196 3.00 6.74 -24.78
C THR A 196 3.91 7.98 -24.80
N PHE A 197 4.49 8.34 -23.66
CA PHE A 197 5.34 9.53 -23.52
C PHE A 197 6.85 9.23 -23.55
N GLY A 198 7.24 7.96 -23.68
CA GLY A 198 8.64 7.52 -23.60
C GLY A 198 9.28 7.76 -22.22
N PHE A 199 8.50 7.69 -21.14
CA PHE A 199 9.06 7.79 -19.79
C PHE A 199 9.82 6.53 -19.43
N THR A 200 10.93 6.72 -18.71
CA THR A 200 11.69 5.60 -18.16
C THR A 200 11.09 5.18 -16.82
N THR A 201 11.02 3.89 -16.57
CA THR A 201 10.68 3.33 -15.26
C THR A 201 11.93 2.96 -14.46
N GLY A 202 11.80 2.90 -13.13
CA GLY A 202 12.81 2.37 -12.22
C GLY A 202 12.82 0.82 -12.20
N PRO A 203 13.79 0.20 -11.51
CA PRO A 203 13.81 -1.25 -11.31
C PRO A 203 12.62 -1.77 -10.46
N ASP A 204 11.94 -0.87 -9.76
CA ASP A 204 10.69 -1.09 -9.03
C ASP A 204 9.43 -0.96 -9.92
N GLY A 205 9.61 -0.59 -11.20
CA GLY A 205 8.54 -0.42 -12.19
C GLY A 205 7.78 0.90 -12.11
N PHE A 206 8.05 1.77 -11.13
CA PHE A 206 7.44 3.09 -11.03
C PHE A 206 8.08 4.09 -12.00
N LEU A 207 7.41 5.22 -12.27
CA LEU A 207 7.97 6.26 -13.13
C LEU A 207 9.23 6.86 -12.50
N LYS A 208 10.29 6.98 -13.30
CA LYS A 208 11.57 7.50 -12.86
C LYS A 208 11.66 9.01 -13.11
N PRO A 209 11.69 9.86 -12.07
CA PRO A 209 11.98 11.28 -12.24
C PRO A 209 13.44 11.50 -12.68
N LEU A 210 13.76 12.71 -13.17
CA LEU A 210 15.10 13.05 -13.67
C LEU A 210 16.20 12.89 -12.62
N GLY A 211 15.93 13.18 -11.36
CA GLY A 211 16.91 13.08 -10.29
C GLY A 211 16.33 12.44 -9.02
N PRO A 212 17.18 11.75 -8.23
CA PRO A 212 16.75 11.01 -7.05
C PRO A 212 16.52 11.91 -5.81
N SER A 213 17.06 13.12 -5.80
CA SER A 213 16.99 14.06 -4.66
C SER A 213 16.62 15.47 -5.08
N GLN A 214 17.19 15.92 -6.20
CA GLN A 214 16.78 17.13 -6.91
C GLN A 214 15.91 16.72 -8.09
N ASN A 215 14.94 17.56 -8.47
CA ASN A 215 14.06 17.29 -9.61
C ASN A 215 13.25 15.98 -9.49
N THR A 216 12.78 15.66 -8.28
CA THR A 216 12.03 14.44 -7.95
C THR A 216 10.64 14.34 -8.59
N PHE A 217 10.21 15.40 -9.27
CA PHE A 217 8.93 15.51 -9.98
C PHE A 217 9.09 15.89 -11.46
N ARG A 218 10.32 16.10 -11.97
CA ARG A 218 10.53 16.47 -13.37
C ARG A 218 10.77 15.25 -14.25
N THR A 219 10.28 15.32 -15.49
CA THR A 219 10.58 14.34 -16.54
C THR A 219 11.52 14.92 -17.59
N ARG A 220 11.94 14.11 -18.56
CA ARG A 220 12.68 14.59 -19.75
C ARG A 220 11.83 15.48 -20.65
N HIS A 221 10.51 15.35 -20.59
CA HIS A 221 9.61 16.23 -21.32
C HIS A 221 9.43 17.52 -20.50
N PRO A 222 9.76 18.70 -21.04
CA PRO A 222 9.78 19.94 -20.27
C PRO A 222 8.42 20.25 -19.65
N HIS A 223 7.33 20.00 -20.36
CA HIS A 223 5.97 20.31 -19.91
C HIS A 223 5.26 19.15 -19.18
N VAL A 224 5.96 18.06 -18.84
CA VAL A 224 5.37 16.95 -18.07
C VAL A 224 6.08 16.77 -16.73
N MET A 225 5.29 16.75 -15.66
CA MET A 225 5.76 16.52 -14.29
C MET A 225 5.03 15.33 -13.64
N LEU A 226 5.60 14.82 -12.55
CA LEU A 226 5.12 13.65 -11.81
C LEU A 226 4.80 14.04 -10.37
N ALA A 227 3.78 13.43 -9.77
CA ALA A 227 3.46 13.62 -8.36
C ALA A 227 2.86 12.37 -7.71
N GLY A 228 3.15 12.22 -6.42
CA GLY A 228 2.58 11.17 -5.58
C GLY A 228 3.07 9.77 -5.94
N ALA A 229 2.20 8.78 -5.72
CA ALA A 229 2.61 7.39 -5.71
C ALA A 229 2.94 6.78 -7.09
N CYS A 230 2.80 7.55 -8.18
CA CYS A 230 3.22 7.10 -9.51
C CYS A 230 4.75 6.99 -9.66
N THR A 231 5.52 7.63 -8.77
CA THR A 231 6.99 7.57 -8.71
C THR A 231 7.52 6.62 -7.65
N GLY A 232 6.64 5.94 -6.91
CA GLY A 232 7.01 4.98 -5.87
C GLY A 232 6.06 5.02 -4.67
N PRO A 233 6.13 4.05 -3.75
CA PRO A 233 5.27 4.03 -2.57
C PRO A 233 5.40 5.31 -1.74
N ALA A 234 4.27 5.98 -1.47
CA ALA A 234 4.22 7.28 -0.82
C ALA A 234 3.09 7.34 0.22
N THR A 235 3.32 8.10 1.29
CA THR A 235 2.26 8.47 2.24
C THR A 235 1.32 9.51 1.62
N LEU A 236 0.13 9.69 2.22
CA LEU A 236 -0.80 10.75 1.81
C LEU A 236 -0.15 12.14 1.88
N THR A 237 0.55 12.44 2.98
CA THR A 237 1.23 13.73 3.16
C THR A 237 2.27 13.97 2.07
N GLU A 238 3.09 12.97 1.76
CA GLU A 238 4.08 13.08 0.70
C GLU A 238 3.44 13.26 -0.68
N ALA A 239 2.33 12.58 -0.97
CA ALA A 239 1.61 12.75 -2.22
C ALA A 239 1.02 14.17 -2.35
N ILE A 240 0.46 14.73 -1.27
CA ILE A 240 -0.04 16.11 -1.24
C ILE A 240 1.10 17.10 -1.47
N GLN A 241 2.24 16.93 -0.79
CA GLN A 241 3.39 17.83 -0.97
C GLN A 241 3.96 17.73 -2.38
N ALA A 242 4.12 16.52 -2.92
CA ALA A 242 4.57 16.32 -4.30
C ALA A 242 3.63 16.98 -5.31
N GLY A 243 2.31 16.86 -5.12
CA GLY A 243 1.31 17.52 -5.97
C GLY A 243 1.43 19.05 -5.93
N ARG A 244 1.58 19.63 -4.74
CA ARG A 244 1.78 21.09 -4.58
C ARG A 244 3.08 21.56 -5.23
N SER A 245 4.20 20.89 -4.94
CA SER A 245 5.51 21.24 -5.49
C SER A 245 5.56 21.13 -7.01
N ALA A 246 5.04 20.04 -7.58
CA ALA A 246 5.03 19.84 -9.02
C ALA A 246 4.11 20.86 -9.72
N SER A 247 2.95 21.18 -9.14
CA SER A 247 2.04 22.18 -9.70
C SER A 247 2.65 23.57 -9.73
N LEU A 248 3.31 23.99 -8.65
CA LEU A 248 4.00 25.28 -8.58
C LEU A 248 5.16 25.35 -9.59
N ALA A 249 5.99 24.31 -9.65
CA ALA A 249 7.12 24.26 -10.59
C ALA A 249 6.67 24.27 -12.05
N LEU A 250 5.54 23.62 -12.36
CA LEU A 250 4.94 23.66 -13.71
C LEU A 250 4.43 25.07 -14.02
N TYR A 251 3.72 25.69 -13.09
CA TYR A 251 3.23 27.06 -13.24
C TYR A 251 4.37 28.06 -13.50
N GLU A 252 5.42 28.04 -12.67
CA GLU A 252 6.58 28.93 -12.83
C GLU A 252 7.25 28.78 -14.19
N GLN A 253 7.34 27.55 -14.69
CA GLN A 253 7.91 27.25 -16.00
C GLN A 253 7.03 27.73 -17.16
N LEU A 254 5.70 27.57 -17.06
CA LEU A 254 4.78 28.00 -18.12
C LEU A 254 4.73 29.52 -18.26
N PHE A 255 4.85 30.25 -17.15
CA PHE A 255 4.74 31.71 -17.13
C PHE A 255 6.08 32.44 -17.04
N ASN A 256 7.22 31.73 -17.14
CA ASN A 256 8.57 32.29 -17.05
C ASN A 256 8.76 33.21 -15.82
N ILE A 257 8.17 32.84 -14.68
CA ILE A 257 8.22 33.66 -13.45
C ILE A 257 9.61 33.58 -12.80
N ILE A 258 10.41 32.58 -13.19
CA ILE A 258 11.80 32.41 -12.76
C ILE A 258 12.66 32.27 -14.03
N ASN A 259 13.03 33.40 -14.62
CA ASN A 259 14.21 33.57 -15.46
C ASN A 259 14.97 34.80 -14.97
#